data_AF-A0A5E5BMQ8-F1
#
_entry.id   AF-A0A5E5BMQ8-F1
#
_cell.length_a   1.000
_cell.length_b   1.000
_cell.length_c   1.000
_cell.angle_alpha   90.00
_cell.angle_beta   90.00
_cell.angle_gamma   90.00
#
_symmetry.space_group_name_H-M   'P 1'
#
loop_
_entity.id
_entity.type
_entity.pdbx_description
1 polymer ?
#
loop_
_entity_poly.entity_id
_entity_poly.type
_entity_poly.pdbx_seq_one_letter_code
_entity_poly.pdbx_strand_id
1 'polypeptide(L)'
;MPLNPRPSDLTIDQLRSLWLNHKDPVLRRVIEEVAFRRLEAQRKQKVLFEVEKLYAIIHQAWKEEVGDTLIALECLKALLGEHRTAKGESPRIPGAPPR
;
A
#
# COMPACT_ATOMS: atom_id res chain seq x y z
N MET A 1 4.62 -23.31 2.84
CA MET A 1 5.02 -22.05 3.49
C MET A 1 4.63 -20.90 2.57
N PRO A 2 3.62 -20.07 2.89
CA PRO A 2 3.41 -18.88 2.10
C PRO A 2 4.53 -17.91 2.43
N LEU A 3 5.47 -17.73 1.50
CA LEU A 3 6.39 -16.62 1.50
C LEU A 3 5.54 -15.38 1.24
N ASN A 4 4.95 -14.81 2.28
CA ASN A 4 4.49 -13.43 2.20
C ASN A 4 5.79 -12.61 2.31
N PRO A 5 6.37 -12.13 1.20
CA PRO A 5 7.64 -11.44 1.28
C PRO A 5 7.38 -10.19 2.13
N ARG A 6 8.05 -10.10 3.29
CA ARG A 6 8.04 -8.86 4.05
C ARG A 6 8.47 -7.75 3.08
N PRO A 7 7.80 -6.58 3.10
CA PRO A 7 8.26 -5.44 2.33
C PRO A 7 9.73 -5.23 2.67
N SER A 8 10.60 -5.37 1.66
CA SER A 8 12.03 -5.29 1.89
C SER A 8 12.35 -3.84 2.26
N ASP A 9 12.98 -3.60 3.40
CA ASP A 9 13.31 -2.24 3.89
C ASP A 9 14.46 -1.57 3.12
N LEU A 10 15.01 -2.25 2.10
CA LEU A 10 16.14 -1.73 1.33
C LEU A 10 15.80 -0.38 0.70
N THR A 11 16.61 0.65 0.83
CA THR A 11 16.33 1.91 0.10
C THR A 11 16.70 1.78 -1.37
N ILE A 12 16.22 2.70 -2.22
CA ILE A 12 16.65 2.77 -3.63
C ILE A 12 18.18 2.98 -3.70
N ASP A 13 18.75 3.76 -2.78
CA ASP A 13 20.20 4.01 -2.72
C ASP A 13 20.99 2.76 -2.30
N GLN A 14 20.44 1.93 -1.43
CA GLN A 14 21.03 0.63 -1.09
C GLN A 14 20.98 -0.34 -2.28
N LEU A 15 19.87 -0.39 -3.03
CA LEU A 15 19.79 -1.18 -4.26
C LEU A 15 20.77 -0.69 -5.33
N ARG A 16 20.92 0.63 -5.47
CA ARG A 16 21.90 1.25 -6.38
C ARG A 16 23.33 0.91 -5.97
N SER A 17 23.63 0.95 -4.69
CA SER A 17 24.95 0.58 -4.15
C SER A 17 25.26 -0.91 -4.42
N LEU A 18 24.30 -1.79 -4.19
CA LEU A 18 24.43 -3.22 -4.50
C LEU A 18 24.66 -3.48 -5.99
N TRP A 19 23.94 -2.75 -6.86
CA TRP A 19 24.09 -2.84 -8.30
C TRP A 19 25.48 -2.40 -8.81
N LEU A 20 26.02 -1.33 -8.23
CA LEU A 20 27.33 -0.80 -8.61
C LEU A 20 28.49 -1.67 -8.11
N ASN A 21 28.35 -2.24 -6.91
CA ASN A 21 29.41 -3.01 -6.26
C ASN A 21 29.47 -4.48 -6.69
N HIS A 22 28.39 -5.01 -7.28
CA HIS A 22 28.34 -6.42 -7.67
C HIS A 22 27.99 -6.61 -9.15
N LYS A 23 28.89 -7.28 -9.88
CA LYS A 23 28.71 -7.66 -11.30
C LYS A 23 28.13 -9.07 -11.48
N ASP A 24 27.78 -9.75 -10.39
CA ASP A 24 27.18 -11.08 -10.44
C ASP A 24 25.82 -11.03 -11.18
N PRO A 25 25.64 -11.82 -12.24
CA PRO A 25 24.42 -11.79 -13.06
C PRO A 25 23.18 -12.29 -12.32
N VAL A 26 23.33 -13.20 -11.36
CA VAL A 26 22.22 -13.69 -10.53
C VAL A 26 21.77 -12.59 -9.57
N LEU A 27 22.71 -11.93 -8.91
CA LEU A 27 22.40 -10.82 -8.00
C LEU A 27 21.72 -9.65 -8.72
N ARG A 28 22.15 -9.34 -9.95
CA ARG A 28 21.50 -8.32 -10.79
C ARG A 28 20.05 -8.64 -11.08
N ARG A 29 19.74 -9.88 -11.49
CA ARG A 29 18.35 -10.32 -11.72
C ARG A 29 17.48 -10.18 -10.47
N VAL A 30 18.03 -10.52 -9.30
CA VAL A 30 17.31 -10.36 -8.02
C VAL A 30 17.04 -8.88 -7.72
N ILE A 31 18.02 -8.00 -7.93
CA ILE A 31 17.85 -6.55 -7.73
C ILE A 31 16.79 -5.97 -8.68
N GLU A 32 16.82 -6.37 -9.95
CA GLU A 32 15.83 -5.96 -10.95
C GLU A 32 14.42 -6.43 -10.57
N GLU A 33 14.27 -7.69 -10.15
CA GLU A 33 12.99 -8.25 -9.70
C GLU A 33 12.43 -7.50 -8.47
N VAL A 34 13.29 -7.19 -7.49
CA VAL A 34 12.90 -6.40 -6.31
C VAL A 34 12.47 -4.99 -6.72
N ALA A 35 13.21 -4.33 -7.62
CA ALA A 35 12.87 -3.01 -8.11
C ALA A 35 11.53 -3.01 -8.88
N PHE A 36 11.31 -4.02 -9.72
CA PHE A 36 10.08 -4.20 -10.48
C PHE A 36 8.88 -4.38 -9.55
N ARG A 37 8.94 -5.30 -8.59
CA ARG A 37 7.84 -5.55 -7.63
C ARG A 37 7.50 -4.31 -6.80
N ARG A 38 8.49 -3.47 -6.47
CA ARG A 38 8.25 -2.19 -5.78
C ARG A 38 7.48 -1.21 -6.63
N LEU A 39 7.85 -1.08 -7.90
CA LEU A 39 7.13 -0.22 -8.83
C LEU A 39 5.67 -0.68 -8.97
N GLU A 40 5.43 -1.98 -9.07
CA GLU A 40 4.08 -2.54 -9.09
C GLU A 40 3.32 -2.25 -7.80
N ALA A 41 3.94 -2.41 -6.63
CA ALA A 41 3.34 -2.11 -5.34
C ALA A 41 2.94 -0.63 -5.21
N GLN A 42 3.80 0.28 -5.68
CA GLN A 42 3.51 1.72 -5.71
C GLN A 42 2.33 2.05 -6.63
N ARG A 43 2.28 1.46 -7.83
CA ARG A 43 1.15 1.63 -8.76
C ARG A 43 -0.16 1.15 -8.15
N LYS A 44 -0.16 -0.04 -7.53
CA LYS A 44 -1.33 -0.58 -6.81
C LYS A 44 -1.75 0.31 -5.64
N GLN A 45 -0.79 0.89 -4.91
CA GLN A 45 -1.08 1.80 -3.81
C GLN A 45 -1.75 3.09 -4.28
N LYS A 46 -1.32 3.64 -5.41
CA LYS A 46 -1.98 4.82 -6.00
C LYS A 46 -3.44 4.55 -6.34
N VAL A 47 -3.73 3.39 -6.94
CA VAL A 47 -5.11 2.99 -7.27
C VAL A 47 -5.96 2.84 -6.00
N LEU A 48 -5.41 2.20 -4.96
CA LEU A 48 -6.13 2.02 -3.70
C LEU A 48 -6.44 3.35 -3.00
N PHE A 49 -5.51 4.30 -3.04
CA PHE A 49 -5.76 5.64 -2.50
C PHE A 49 -6.92 6.35 -3.22
N GLU A 50 -7.01 6.21 -4.55
CA GLU A 50 -8.15 6.75 -5.30
C GLU A 50 -9.46 6.02 -4.94
N VAL A 51 -9.44 4.70 -4.76
CA VAL A 51 -10.62 3.93 -4.31
C VAL A 51 -11.08 4.38 -2.92
N GLU A 52 -10.17 4.61 -1.98
CA GLU A 52 -10.48 5.14 -0.66
C GLU A 52 -11.11 6.52 -0.71
N LYS A 53 -10.60 7.39 -1.60
CA LYS A 53 -11.17 8.72 -1.83
C LYS A 53 -12.58 8.63 -2.40
N LEU A 54 -12.81 7.75 -3.38
CA LEU A 54 -14.14 7.52 -3.95
C LEU A 54 -15.12 6.96 -2.92
N TYR A 55 -14.68 6.02 -2.07
CA TYR A 55 -15.48 5.53 -0.94
C TYR A 55 -15.93 6.69 -0.04
N ALA A 56 -15.03 7.59 0.35
CA ALA A 56 -15.36 8.71 1.24
C ALA A 56 -16.39 9.67 0.61
N ILE A 57 -16.25 9.96 -0.69
CA ILE A 57 -17.18 10.83 -1.43
C ILE A 57 -18.57 10.18 -1.51
N ILE A 58 -18.64 8.91 -1.92
CA ILE A 58 -19.91 8.20 -2.08
C ILE A 58 -20.60 8.02 -0.71
N HIS A 59 -19.84 7.66 0.32
CA HIS A 59 -20.37 7.50 1.66
C HIS A 59 -20.96 8.80 2.21
N GLN A 60 -20.26 9.93 2.00
CA GLN A 60 -20.75 11.25 2.41
C GLN A 60 -22.03 11.63 1.67
N ALA A 61 -22.04 11.51 0.33
CA ALA A 61 -23.21 11.83 -0.48
C ALA A 61 -24.43 10.95 -0.11
N TRP A 62 -24.22 9.66 0.09
CA TRP A 62 -25.28 8.73 0.50
C TRP A 62 -25.84 9.08 1.89
N LYS A 63 -24.96 9.41 2.83
CA LYS A 63 -25.36 9.79 4.19
C LYS A 63 -26.16 11.10 4.20
N GLU A 64 -25.81 12.05 3.33
CA GLU A 64 -26.53 13.30 3.18
C GLU A 64 -27.92 13.13 2.53
N GLU A 65 -28.06 12.23 1.56
CA GLU A 65 -29.34 12.00 0.86
C GLU A 65 -30.28 11.03 1.58
N VAL A 66 -29.76 9.92 2.10
CA VAL A 66 -30.57 8.80 2.62
C VAL A 66 -30.58 8.75 4.14
N GLY A 67 -29.52 9.26 4.79
CA GLY A 67 -29.38 9.26 6.25
C GLY A 67 -29.07 7.90 6.88
N ASP A 68 -28.93 6.84 6.08
CA ASP A 68 -28.63 5.47 6.56
C ASP A 68 -27.31 4.94 5.99
N THR A 69 -26.76 3.90 6.60
CA THR A 69 -25.47 3.31 6.26
C THR A 69 -25.61 2.28 5.14
N LEU A 70 -24.95 2.52 4.00
CA LEU A 70 -24.87 1.53 2.93
C LEU A 70 -23.89 0.40 3.32
N ILE A 71 -24.41 -0.79 3.63
CA ILE A 71 -23.62 -1.96 4.09
C ILE A 71 -22.47 -2.30 3.12
N ALA A 72 -22.70 -2.19 1.81
CA ALA A 72 -21.66 -2.43 0.80
C ALA A 72 -20.44 -1.51 0.94
N LEU A 73 -20.65 -0.25 1.35
CA LEU A 73 -19.56 0.69 1.62
C LEU A 73 -18.81 0.30 2.90
N GLU A 74 -19.49 -0.12 3.96
CA GLU A 74 -18.78 -0.60 5.16
C GLU A 74 -17.99 -1.88 4.92
N CYS A 75 -18.48 -2.80 4.07
CA CYS A 75 -17.69 -3.95 3.60
C CYS A 75 -16.44 -3.49 2.83
N LEU A 76 -16.56 -2.49 1.95
CA LEU A 76 -15.43 -1.94 1.20
C LEU A 76 -14.40 -1.30 2.15
N LYS A 77 -14.85 -0.58 3.17
CA LYS A 77 -14.00 0.01 4.22
C LYS A 77 -13.22 -1.05 5.00
N ALA A 78 -13.87 -2.16 5.36
CA ALA A 78 -13.22 -3.28 6.04
C ALA A 78 -12.09 -3.87 5.19
N LEU A 79 -12.37 -4.15 3.90
CA LEU A 79 -11.38 -4.67 2.96
C LEU A 79 -10.19 -3.72 2.75
N LEU A 80 -10.43 -2.42 2.67
CA LEU A 80 -9.38 -1.41 2.58
C LEU A 80 -8.55 -1.35 3.88
N GLY A 81 -9.20 -1.48 5.04
CA GLY A 81 -8.55 -1.56 6.34
C GLY A 81 -7.62 -2.77 6.49
N GLU A 82 -8.08 -3.97 6.11
CA GLU A 82 -7.27 -5.20 6.10
C GLU A 82 -6.06 -5.08 5.18
N HIS A 83 -6.20 -4.38 4.05
CA HIS A 83 -5.10 -4.16 3.13
C HIS A 83 -4.05 -3.18 3.70
N ARG A 84 -4.45 -2.16 4.48
CA ARG A 84 -3.52 -1.26 5.18
C ARG A 84 -2.75 -1.97 6.29
N THR A 85 -3.43 -2.79 7.10
CA THR A 85 -2.78 -3.54 8.17
C THR A 85 -1.82 -4.59 7.62
N ALA A 86 -2.16 -5.27 6.53
CA ALA A 86 -1.26 -6.20 5.82
C ALA A 86 0.02 -5.52 5.29
N LYS A 87 -0.03 -4.21 5.02
CA LYS A 87 1.13 -3.40 4.61
C LYS A 87 1.96 -2.83 5.77
N GLY A 88 1.53 -3.03 7.02
CA GLY A 88 2.20 -2.45 8.19
C GLY A 88 1.95 -0.96 8.37
N GLU A 89 1.02 -0.36 7.61
CA GLU A 89 0.54 1.00 7.87
C GLU A 89 -0.38 0.94 9.09
N SER A 90 0.13 1.39 10.24
CA SER A 90 -0.73 1.57 11.42
C SER A 90 -1.84 2.57 11.09
N PRO A 91 -3.06 2.40 11.63
CA PRO A 91 -4.13 3.35 11.41
C PRO A 91 -3.64 4.74 11.78
N ARG A 92 -3.51 5.65 10.80
CA ARG A 92 -3.34 7.07 11.11
C ARG A 92 -4.65 7.52 11.75
N ILE A 93 -4.69 7.51 13.08
CA ILE A 93 -5.72 8.19 13.85
C ILE A 93 -5.58 9.67 13.47
N PRO A 94 -6.60 10.29 12.84
CA PRO A 94 -6.55 11.72 12.56
C PRO A 94 -6.45 12.46 13.90
N GLY A 95 -5.32 13.12 14.17
CA GLY A 95 -5.16 13.99 15.35
C GLY A 95 -4.05 13.64 16.36
N ALA A 96 -3.17 12.66 16.12
CA ALA A 96 -2.04 12.42 17.02
C ALA A 96 -0.91 13.45 16.82
N PRO A 97 -0.48 14.20 17.86
CA PRO A 97 0.60 15.17 17.75
C PRO A 97 1.97 14.50 17.56
N PRO A 98 2.91 15.14 16.85
CA PRO A 98 4.25 14.61 16.66
C PRO A 98 5.02 14.60 17.98
N ARG A 99 5.65 13.47 18.30
CA ARG A 99 6.71 13.38 19.31
C ARG A 99 8.07 13.49 18.63
#